data_AF-A0A959JMV1-F1
#
_entry.id   AF-A0A959JMV1-F1
#
_cell.length_a   1.000
_cell.length_b   1.000
_cell.length_c   1.000
_cell.angle_alpha   90.00
_cell.angle_beta   90.00
_cell.angle_gamma   90.00
#
_symmetry.space_group_name_H-M   'P 1'
#
loop_
_entity.id
_entity.type
_entity.pdbx_description
1 polymer ?
#
loop_
_entity_poly.entity_id
_entity_poly.type
_entity_poly.pdbx_seq_one_letter_code
_entity_poly.pdbx_strand_id
1 'polypeptide(L)'
;MPRKYTKNSNKQDNKDLQEQIINTLVDNGDVTGGTNPSEAKVFTVKKRIQAKLNGHAAALNDKIVRSKNNREIAQNFLNSFPASERKDLLEILLAETTTDLKKKITHPDNELVKDWQSGGGYPYKFLMSRKNYEYQKYN
;
A
#
# COMPACT_ATOMS: atom_id res chain seq x y z
N MET A 1 39.59 67.50 -8.54
CA MET A 1 38.65 66.66 -9.32
C MET A 1 37.83 65.80 -8.36
N PRO A 2 36.48 65.86 -8.35
CA PRO A 2 35.68 64.99 -7.49
C PRO A 2 35.22 63.72 -8.22
N ARG A 3 35.42 62.55 -7.59
CA ARG A 3 34.93 61.25 -8.07
C ARG A 3 33.42 61.16 -7.85
N LYS A 4 32.65 60.86 -8.90
CA LYS A 4 31.23 60.49 -8.78
C LYS A 4 31.13 59.07 -8.20
N TYR A 5 30.51 58.94 -7.04
CA TYR A 5 30.10 57.66 -6.47
C TYR A 5 28.78 57.23 -7.14
N THR A 6 28.79 56.09 -7.85
CA THR A 6 27.58 55.40 -8.30
C THR A 6 27.01 54.61 -7.12
N LYS A 7 25.79 54.93 -6.67
CA LYS A 7 25.10 54.16 -5.64
C LYS A 7 24.28 53.04 -6.29
N ASN A 8 24.65 51.80 -5.95
CA ASN A 8 23.81 50.62 -5.72
C ASN A 8 22.45 50.57 -6.43
N SER A 9 22.39 50.06 -7.65
CA SER A 9 21.17 49.50 -8.26
C SER A 9 20.88 48.07 -7.77
N ASN A 10 21.93 47.26 -7.57
CA ASN A 10 21.85 45.83 -7.23
C ASN A 10 21.14 45.47 -5.91
N LYS A 11 20.95 46.42 -5.00
CA LYS A 11 20.32 46.16 -3.69
C LYS A 11 18.80 46.20 -3.75
N GLN A 12 18.25 46.94 -4.72
CA GLN A 12 16.81 47.07 -4.91
C GLN A 12 16.27 45.85 -5.63
N ASP A 13 16.93 45.43 -6.72
CA ASP A 13 16.55 44.24 -7.50
C ASP A 13 16.55 42.95 -6.66
N ASN A 14 17.49 42.83 -5.70
CA ASN A 14 17.58 41.66 -4.82
C ASN A 14 16.48 41.66 -3.73
N LYS A 15 16.00 42.83 -3.32
CA LYS A 15 14.86 42.95 -2.41
C LYS A 15 13.55 42.63 -3.12
N ASP A 16 13.37 43.10 -4.35
CA ASP A 16 12.17 42.86 -5.12
C ASP A 16 12.03 41.37 -5.49
N LEU A 17 13.15 40.69 -5.78
CA LEU A 17 13.19 39.23 -5.97
C LEU A 17 12.86 38.47 -4.68
N GLN A 18 13.36 38.93 -3.53
CA GLN A 18 13.04 38.33 -2.22
C GLN A 18 11.57 38.54 -1.84
N GLU A 19 11.02 39.72 -2.07
CA GLU A 19 9.60 40.01 -1.83
C GLU A 19 8.68 39.23 -2.76
N GLN A 20 9.06 39.03 -4.03
CA GLN A 20 8.33 38.14 -4.95
C GLN A 20 8.34 36.68 -4.47
N ILE A 21 9.49 36.17 -4.04
CA ILE A 21 9.61 34.81 -3.48
C ILE A 21 8.76 34.67 -2.21
N ILE A 22 8.81 35.65 -1.31
CA ILE A 22 8.02 35.66 -0.07
C ILE A 22 6.51 35.73 -0.36
N ASN A 23 6.07 36.55 -1.31
CA ASN A 23 4.66 36.65 -1.67
C ASN A 23 4.14 35.34 -2.30
N THR A 24 4.95 34.63 -3.09
CA THR A 24 4.56 33.29 -3.60
C THR A 24 4.51 32.20 -2.51
N LEU A 25 5.32 32.34 -1.44
CA LEU A 25 5.32 31.44 -0.28
C LEU A 25 4.12 31.68 0.66
N VAL A 26 3.56 32.90 0.68
CA VAL A 26 2.42 33.28 1.54
C VAL A 26 1.06 33.00 0.87
N ASP A 27 1.00 32.92 -0.46
CA ASP A 27 -0.25 32.70 -1.21
C ASP A 27 -0.82 31.28 -1.04
N ASN A 28 0.03 30.30 -0.72
CA ASN A 28 -0.38 28.94 -0.39
C ASN A 28 -0.40 28.79 1.13
N GLY A 29 -1.56 29.02 1.77
CA GLY A 29 -1.71 28.81 3.22
C GLY A 29 -1.29 27.40 3.69
N ASP A 30 -1.13 27.22 5.00
CA ASP A 30 -0.65 25.96 5.58
C ASP A 30 -1.61 24.80 5.25
N VAL A 31 -1.14 23.81 4.49
CA VAL A 31 -1.94 22.67 4.02
C VAL A 31 -1.55 21.39 4.75
N THR A 32 -2.48 20.84 5.52
CA THR A 32 -2.22 19.61 6.28
C THR A 32 -2.16 18.38 5.35
N GLY A 33 -1.07 17.62 5.41
CA GLY A 33 -0.93 16.34 4.71
C GLY A 33 -0.50 16.41 3.24
N GLY A 34 0.15 17.49 2.80
CA GLY A 34 0.78 17.62 1.48
C GLY A 34 1.68 18.85 1.38
N THR A 35 2.49 18.96 0.31
CA THR A 35 3.32 20.15 0.05
C THR A 35 2.60 21.17 -0.86
N ASN A 36 1.51 20.74 -1.50
CA ASN A 36 0.67 21.55 -2.39
C ASN A 36 -0.81 21.43 -1.96
N PRO A 37 -1.63 22.51 -2.01
CA PRO A 37 -3.07 22.43 -1.72
C PRO A 37 -3.84 21.36 -2.50
N SER A 38 -3.46 21.10 -3.76
CA SER A 38 -4.10 20.03 -4.55
C SER A 38 -3.87 18.64 -3.95
N GLU A 39 -2.64 18.38 -3.48
CA GLU A 39 -2.25 17.13 -2.86
C GLU A 39 -2.98 16.91 -1.53
N ALA A 40 -3.06 17.94 -0.68
CA ALA A 40 -3.79 17.88 0.58
C ALA A 40 -5.30 17.58 0.38
N LYS A 41 -5.90 18.09 -0.70
CA LYS A 41 -7.28 17.77 -1.08
C LYS A 41 -7.42 16.29 -1.44
N VAL A 42 -6.55 15.75 -2.28
CA VAL A 42 -6.56 14.33 -2.66
C VAL A 42 -6.37 13.44 -1.43
N PHE A 43 -5.42 13.79 -0.56
CA PHE A 43 -5.18 13.07 0.70
C PHE A 43 -6.41 13.06 1.59
N THR A 44 -7.08 14.21 1.76
CA THR A 44 -8.30 14.33 2.57
C THR A 44 -9.43 13.46 2.00
N VAL A 45 -9.63 13.48 0.68
CA VAL A 45 -10.63 12.63 0.02
C VAL A 45 -10.31 11.16 0.22
N LYS A 46 -9.06 10.74 -0.04
CA LYS A 46 -8.60 9.37 0.17
C LYS A 46 -8.83 8.92 1.61
N LYS A 47 -8.47 9.76 2.60
CA LYS A 47 -8.67 9.48 4.02
C LYS A 47 -10.14 9.25 4.36
N ARG A 48 -11.05 10.08 3.83
CA ARG A 48 -12.50 9.94 4.03
C ARG A 48 -13.05 8.67 3.39
N ILE A 49 -12.62 8.34 2.17
CA ILE A 49 -13.01 7.10 1.50
C ILE A 49 -12.55 5.88 2.33
N GLN A 50 -11.29 5.87 2.74
CA GLN A 50 -10.74 4.78 3.57
C GLN A 50 -11.47 4.64 4.91
N ALA A 51 -11.75 5.75 5.60
CA ALA A 51 -12.53 5.72 6.84
C ALA A 51 -13.94 5.14 6.63
N LYS A 52 -14.59 5.48 5.51
CA LYS A 52 -15.92 4.97 5.17
C LYS A 52 -15.87 3.46 4.87
N LEU A 53 -14.90 3.01 4.08
CA LEU A 53 -14.70 1.59 3.77
C LEU A 53 -14.44 0.77 5.04
N ASN A 54 -13.56 1.26 5.92
CA ASN A 54 -13.28 0.60 7.21
C ASN A 54 -14.53 0.51 8.10
N GLY A 55 -15.36 1.57 8.12
CA GLY A 55 -16.64 1.55 8.82
C GLY A 55 -17.60 0.49 8.28
N HIS A 56 -17.69 0.34 6.95
CA HIS A 56 -18.49 -0.71 6.32
C HIS A 56 -17.97 -2.11 6.64
N ALA A 57 -16.64 -2.32 6.59
CA ALA A 57 -16.02 -3.60 6.91
C ALA A 57 -16.27 -4.01 8.37
N ALA A 58 -16.14 -3.07 9.31
CA ALA A 58 -16.42 -3.32 10.73
C ALA A 58 -17.89 -3.69 10.97
N ALA A 59 -18.83 -2.95 10.34
CA ALA A 59 -20.26 -3.24 10.46
C ALA A 59 -20.63 -4.60 9.84
N LEU A 60 -20.01 -4.97 8.72
CA LEU A 60 -20.19 -6.29 8.10
C LEU A 60 -19.67 -7.40 9.04
N ASN A 61 -18.49 -7.22 9.61
CA ASN A 61 -17.90 -8.19 10.53
C ASN A 61 -18.79 -8.39 11.78
N ASP A 62 -19.29 -7.32 12.39
CA ASP A 62 -20.22 -7.42 13.53
C ASP A 62 -21.47 -8.22 13.17
N LYS A 63 -22.06 -7.97 11.99
CA LYS A 63 -23.21 -8.75 11.49
C LYS A 63 -22.88 -10.23 11.30
N ILE A 64 -21.73 -10.54 10.71
CA ILE A 64 -21.28 -11.93 10.48
C ILE A 64 -21.08 -12.64 11.82
N VAL A 65 -20.35 -12.03 12.75
CA VAL A 65 -20.05 -12.62 14.07
C VAL A 65 -21.31 -12.86 14.89
N ARG A 66 -22.29 -11.96 14.83
CA ARG A 66 -23.56 -12.07 15.57
C ARG A 66 -24.54 -13.07 14.94
N SER A 67 -24.43 -13.31 13.64
CA SER A 67 -25.38 -14.17 12.90
C SER A 67 -24.87 -15.61 12.76
N LYS A 68 -25.79 -16.55 12.53
CA LYS A 68 -25.43 -17.91 12.07
C LYS A 68 -25.41 -18.03 10.54
N ASN A 69 -26.04 -17.08 9.83
CA ASN A 69 -26.26 -17.13 8.38
C ASN A 69 -25.22 -16.30 7.60
N ASN A 70 -23.94 -16.61 7.77
CA ASN A 70 -22.83 -15.83 7.18
C ASN A 70 -22.93 -15.74 5.65
N ARG A 71 -23.37 -16.82 5.00
CA ARG A 71 -23.51 -16.89 3.54
C ARG A 71 -24.53 -15.88 3.02
N GLU A 72 -25.68 -15.78 3.67
CA GLU A 72 -26.77 -14.91 3.25
C GLU A 72 -26.38 -13.43 3.41
N ILE A 73 -25.72 -13.09 4.52
CA ILE A 73 -25.23 -11.72 4.77
C ILE A 73 -24.18 -11.34 3.73
N ALA A 74 -23.22 -12.22 3.43
CA ALA A 74 -22.21 -11.97 2.41
C ALA A 74 -22.85 -11.82 1.02
N GLN A 75 -23.84 -12.66 0.68
CA GLN A 75 -24.57 -12.56 -0.58
C GLN A 75 -25.30 -11.20 -0.70
N ASN A 76 -26.01 -10.79 0.36
CA ASN A 76 -26.71 -9.51 0.40
C ASN A 76 -25.76 -8.32 0.28
N PHE A 77 -24.59 -8.40 0.94
CA PHE A 77 -23.55 -7.38 0.82
C PHE A 77 -23.01 -7.28 -0.60
N LEU A 78 -22.67 -8.41 -1.22
CA LEU A 78 -22.21 -8.45 -2.61
C LEU A 78 -23.28 -7.92 -3.58
N ASN A 79 -24.55 -8.26 -3.36
CA ASN A 79 -25.67 -7.78 -4.18
C ASN A 79 -25.87 -6.26 -4.11
N SER A 80 -25.30 -5.58 -3.09
CA SER A 80 -25.35 -4.12 -3.00
C SER A 80 -24.42 -3.40 -4.00
N PHE A 81 -23.48 -4.13 -4.60
CA PHE A 81 -22.57 -3.61 -5.63
C PHE A 81 -23.10 -3.84 -7.06
N PRO A 82 -22.75 -2.95 -8.02
CA PRO A 82 -22.99 -3.15 -9.45
C PRO A 82 -22.39 -4.46 -9.98
N ALA A 83 -22.98 -4.99 -11.07
CA ALA A 83 -22.55 -6.26 -11.64
C ALA A 83 -21.10 -6.25 -12.17
N SER A 84 -20.58 -5.11 -12.63
CA SER A 84 -19.18 -4.94 -13.02
C SER A 84 -18.24 -5.10 -11.83
N GLU A 85 -18.47 -4.34 -10.75
CA GLU A 85 -17.64 -4.37 -9.55
C GLU A 85 -17.63 -5.75 -8.89
N ARG A 86 -18.77 -6.46 -8.91
CA ARG A 86 -18.81 -7.85 -8.40
C ARG A 86 -17.88 -8.80 -9.15
N LYS A 87 -17.69 -8.61 -10.47
CA LYS A 87 -16.76 -9.43 -11.26
C LYS A 87 -15.31 -9.15 -10.86
N ASP A 88 -14.97 -7.88 -10.72
CA ASP A 88 -13.61 -7.47 -10.31
C ASP A 88 -13.29 -8.01 -8.91
N LEU A 89 -14.24 -7.92 -7.96
CA LEU A 89 -14.11 -8.50 -6.63
C LEU A 89 -13.92 -10.03 -6.69
N LEU A 90 -14.69 -10.73 -7.53
CA LEU A 90 -14.54 -12.17 -7.71
C LEU A 90 -13.15 -12.53 -8.25
N GLU A 91 -12.65 -11.78 -9.24
CA GLU A 91 -11.32 -11.99 -9.81
C GLU A 91 -10.23 -11.83 -8.73
N ILE A 92 -10.31 -10.78 -7.92
CA ILE A 92 -9.38 -10.53 -6.81
C ILE A 92 -9.45 -11.69 -5.79
N LEU A 93 -10.64 -12.10 -5.37
CA LEU A 93 -10.81 -13.20 -4.40
C LEU A 93 -10.29 -14.54 -4.95
N LEU A 94 -10.51 -14.83 -6.24
CA LEU A 94 -9.95 -16.02 -6.88
C LEU A 94 -8.42 -15.93 -6.93
N ALA A 95 -7.84 -14.78 -7.26
CA ALA A 95 -6.40 -14.59 -7.23
C ALA A 95 -5.83 -14.85 -5.82
N GLU A 96 -6.43 -14.27 -4.77
CA GLU A 96 -6.03 -14.48 -3.38
C GLU A 96 -6.08 -15.95 -2.97
N THR A 97 -7.20 -16.64 -3.25
CA THR A 97 -7.32 -18.07 -2.93
C THR A 97 -6.27 -18.91 -3.65
N THR A 98 -5.96 -18.65 -4.92
CA THR A 98 -4.91 -19.38 -5.63
C THR A 98 -3.51 -19.10 -5.05
N THR A 99 -3.23 -17.88 -4.60
CA THR A 99 -1.94 -17.53 -3.97
C THR A 99 -1.77 -18.20 -2.62
N ASP A 100 -2.82 -18.22 -1.78
CA ASP A 100 -2.80 -18.91 -0.49
C ASP A 100 -2.67 -20.42 -0.66
N LEU A 101 -3.33 -20.99 -1.67
CA LEU A 101 -3.17 -22.39 -2.02
C LEU A 101 -1.72 -22.68 -2.45
N LYS A 102 -1.10 -21.88 -3.32
CA LYS A 102 0.31 -22.05 -3.71
C LYS A 102 1.26 -21.98 -2.50
N LYS A 103 1.02 -21.04 -1.59
CA LYS A 103 1.78 -20.88 -0.34
C LYS A 103 1.61 -22.08 0.61
N LYS A 104 0.42 -22.69 0.64
CA LYS A 104 0.13 -23.86 1.46
C LYS A 104 0.67 -25.17 0.85
N ILE A 105 0.70 -25.27 -0.48
CA ILE A 105 1.13 -26.48 -1.21
C ILE A 105 2.65 -26.66 -1.12
N THR A 106 3.43 -25.59 -1.00
CA THR A 106 4.88 -25.66 -0.90
C THR A 106 5.31 -25.58 0.57
N HIS A 107 5.46 -26.75 1.21
CA HIS A 107 6.10 -26.79 2.52
C HIS A 107 7.55 -26.29 2.39
N PRO A 108 8.05 -25.40 3.26
CA PRO A 108 9.42 -24.88 3.19
C PRO A 108 10.49 -25.97 3.10
N ASP A 109 10.29 -27.11 3.77
CA ASP A 109 11.22 -28.25 3.71
C ASP A 109 11.36 -28.85 2.29
N ASN A 110 10.42 -28.56 1.38
CA ASN A 110 10.41 -29.04 0.00
C ASN A 110 10.96 -28.01 -1.00
N GLU A 111 11.34 -26.80 -0.55
CA GLU A 111 11.95 -25.81 -1.45
C GLU A 111 13.40 -26.22 -1.76
N LEU A 112 13.72 -26.31 -3.06
CA LEU A 112 15.05 -26.63 -3.54
C LEU A 112 15.86 -25.35 -3.81
N VAL A 113 17.18 -25.45 -3.69
CA VAL A 113 18.10 -24.40 -4.15
C VAL A 113 18.02 -24.31 -5.69
N LYS A 114 18.13 -23.11 -6.26
CA LYS A 114 17.96 -22.89 -7.72
C LYS A 114 18.86 -23.79 -8.58
N ASP A 115 20.07 -24.10 -8.11
CA ASP A 115 21.07 -24.92 -8.82
C ASP A 115 21.31 -26.28 -8.14
N TRP A 116 20.32 -26.86 -7.47
CA TRP A 116 20.47 -28.10 -6.69
C TRP A 116 20.98 -29.31 -7.50
N GLN A 117 20.84 -29.29 -8.83
CA GLN A 117 21.33 -30.35 -9.73
C GLN A 117 22.80 -30.18 -10.13
N SER A 118 23.31 -28.94 -10.11
CA SER A 118 24.64 -28.59 -10.63
C SER A 118 25.62 -28.22 -9.50
N GLY A 119 25.12 -27.73 -8.38
CA GLY A 119 25.92 -27.43 -7.19
C GLY A 119 26.00 -28.66 -6.29
N GLY A 120 27.20 -29.19 -6.04
CA GLY A 120 27.46 -30.35 -5.16
C GLY A 120 27.20 -30.11 -3.66
N GLY A 121 26.23 -29.25 -3.31
CA GLY A 121 25.80 -28.94 -1.97
C GLY A 121 24.47 -29.62 -1.60
N TYR A 122 23.91 -29.23 -0.45
CA TYR A 122 22.64 -29.76 0.02
C TYR A 122 21.49 -29.33 -0.92
N PRO A 123 20.60 -30.24 -1.38
CA PRO A 123 19.59 -29.91 -2.40
C PRO A 123 18.52 -28.93 -1.92
N TYR A 124 18.22 -28.96 -0.63
CA TYR A 124 17.15 -28.19 -0.01
C TYR A 124 17.63 -26.80 0.40
N LYS A 125 16.77 -25.80 0.19
CA LYS A 125 17.03 -24.39 0.48
C LYS A 125 17.04 -24.09 1.97
N PHE A 126 16.26 -24.83 2.75
CA PHE A 126 16.18 -24.71 4.20
C PHE A 126 16.56 -26.03 4.87
N LEU A 127 17.03 -25.95 6.12
CA LEU A 127 17.24 -27.15 6.95
C LEU A 127 15.89 -27.81 7.20
N MET A 128 15.79 -29.09 6.84
CA MET A 128 14.58 -29.88 7.02
C MET A 128 14.24 -30.00 8.50
N SER A 129 12.95 -29.93 8.85
CA SER A 129 12.50 -30.19 10.21
C SER A 129 12.85 -31.62 10.64
N ARG A 130 13.23 -31.80 11.91
CA ARG A 130 13.62 -33.12 12.46
C ARG A 130 12.57 -34.19 12.18
N LYS A 131 11.29 -33.85 12.35
CA LYS A 131 10.15 -34.75 12.07
C LYS A 131 10.16 -35.27 10.64
N ASN A 132 10.38 -34.38 9.67
CA ASN A 132 10.33 -34.72 8.25
C ASN A 132 11.58 -35.49 7.81
N TYR A 133 12.75 -35.15 8.38
CA TYR A 133 13.99 -35.90 8.20
C TYR A 133 13.87 -37.33 8.74
N GLU A 134 13.37 -37.49 9.97
CA GLU A 134 13.17 -38.80 10.57
C GLU A 134 12.16 -39.63 9.78
N TYR A 135 11.09 -39.00 9.28
CA TYR A 135 10.13 -39.67 8.44
C TYR A 135 10.76 -40.20 7.13
N GLN A 136 11.54 -39.37 6.41
CA GLN A 136 12.18 -39.78 5.16
C GLN A 136 13.30 -40.82 5.33
N LYS A 137 13.94 -40.84 6.51
CA LYS A 137 15.09 -41.70 6.76
C LYS A 137 14.72 -43.05 7.37
N TYR A 138 13.68 -43.09 8.19
CA TYR A 138 13.36 -44.26 9.02
C TYR A 138 12.00 -44.89 8.72
N ASN A 139 11.14 -44.26 7.91
CA ASN A 139 9.93 -44.89 7.36
C ASN A 139 10.09 -45.12 5.86
#